data_AF-E6QDD4-F1
#
_entry.id   AF-E6QDD4-F1
#
_cell.length_a   1.000
_cell.length_b   1.000
_cell.length_c   1.000
_cell.angle_alpha   90.00
_cell.angle_beta   90.00
_cell.angle_gamma   90.00
#
_symmetry.space_group_name_H-M   'P 1'
#
loop_
_entity.id
_entity.type
_entity.pdbx_description
1 polymer ?
#
loop_
_entity_poly.entity_id
_entity_poly.type
_entity_poly.pdbx_seq_one_letter_code
_entity_poly.pdbx_strand_id
1 'polypeptide(L)' 'MWLIASMLYGTGMRLLEGLRLRIKDVEFERREIIIRDGKGAKDRVTVLPENILLPLKKQMEKVKLLHDTDKDVNTR' A
#
# COMPACT_ATOMS: atom_id res chain seq x y z
N MET A 1 14.09 -2.96 -2.45
CA MET A 1 13.08 -2.25 -3.28
C MET A 1 12.23 -3.22 -4.12
N TRP A 2 11.91 -4.41 -3.62
CA TRP A 2 11.20 -5.44 -4.41
C TRP A 2 9.67 -5.38 -4.26
N LEU A 3 9.18 -4.94 -3.09
CA LEU A 3 7.75 -4.88 -2.76
C LEU A 3 6.92 -4.07 -3.78
N ILE A 4 7.41 -2.88 -4.14
CA ILE A 4 6.74 -2.01 -5.11
C ILE A 4 6.72 -2.65 -6.50
N ALA A 5 7.83 -3.27 -6.93
CA ALA A 5 7.89 -3.94 -8.23
C ALA A 5 6.91 -5.12 -8.30
N SER A 6 6.86 -5.95 -7.25
CA SER A 6 5.90 -7.06 -7.16
C SER A 6 4.45 -6.59 -7.07
N MET A 7 4.18 -5.47 -6.40
CA MET A 7 2.86 -4.84 -6.39
C MET A 7 2.47 -4.38 -7.79
N LEU A 8 3.30 -3.58 -8.46
CA LEU A 8 2.99 -3.06 -9.79
C LEU A 8 2.75 -4.20 -10.80
N TYR A 9 3.60 -5.24 -10.76
CA TYR A 9 3.47 -6.39 -11.64
C TYR A 9 2.25 -7.25 -11.31
N GLY A 10 2.03 -7.59 -10.04
CA GLY A 10 0.97 -8.49 -9.61
C GLY A 10 -0.44 -7.89 -9.67
N THR A 11 -0.56 -6.57 -9.67
CA THR A 11 -1.85 -5.85 -9.61
C THR A 11 -2.19 -5.08 -10.89
N GLY A 12 -1.23 -4.95 -11.82
CA GLY A 12 -1.38 -4.16 -13.05
C GLY A 12 -1.54 -2.65 -12.82
N MET A 13 -1.10 -2.15 -11.66
CA MET A 13 -1.10 -0.72 -11.34
C MET A 13 -0.08 0.05 -12.18
N ARG A 14 -0.39 1.30 -12.49
CA ARG A 14 0.61 2.25 -13.01
C ARG A 14 1.56 2.66 -11.89
N LEU A 15 2.78 3.06 -12.26
CA LEU A 15 3.80 3.51 -11.30
C LEU A 15 3.26 4.56 -10.32
N LEU A 16 2.58 5.59 -10.84
CA LEU A 16 2.03 6.68 -10.01
C LEU A 16 0.86 6.22 -9.12
N GLU A 17 0.07 5.24 -9.57
CA GLU A 17 -1.01 4.65 -8.75
C GLU A 17 -0.41 3.92 -7.55
N GLY A 18 0.64 3.10 -7.77
CA GLY A 18 1.34 2.39 -6.69
C GLY A 18 2.09 3.32 -5.73
N LEU A 19 2.68 4.42 -6.24
CA LEU A 19 3.38 5.40 -5.40
C LEU A 19 2.44 6.27 -4.55
N ARG A 20 1.19 6.47 -4.99
CA ARG A 20 0.18 7.26 -4.26
C ARG A 20 -0.74 6.41 -3.39
N LEU A 21 -0.61 5.09 -3.46
CA LEU A 21 -1.43 4.17 -2.71
C LEU A 21 -1.29 4.43 -1.21
N ARG A 22 -2.42 4.53 -0.51
CA ARG A 22 -2.42 4.69 0.94
C ARG A 22 -2.80 3.37 1.60
N ILE A 23 -2.34 3.21 2.85
CA ILE A 23 -2.65 2.03 3.66
C ILE A 23 -4.16 1.76 3.74
N LYS A 24 -4.99 2.81 3.84
CA LYS A 24 -6.44 2.72 3.90
C LYS A 24 -7.11 2.18 2.63
N ASP A 25 -6.37 2.17 1.52
CA ASP A 25 -6.88 1.70 0.23
C ASP A 25 -6.57 0.21 0.01
N VAL A 26 -5.89 -0.44 0.96
CA VAL A 26 -5.59 -1.88 0.95
C VAL A 26 -6.54 -2.59 1.91
N GLU A 27 -7.37 -3.48 1.36
CA GLU A 27 -8.31 -4.31 2.10
C GLU A 27 -7.72 -5.72 2.25
N PHE A 28 -7.28 -6.06 3.46
CA PHE A 28 -6.60 -7.33 3.74
C PHE A 28 -7.57 -8.50 3.86
N GLU A 29 -8.82 -8.27 4.28
CA GLU A 29 -9.81 -9.34 4.45
C GLU A 29 -10.32 -9.84 3.11
N ARG A 30 -10.71 -8.91 2.22
CA ARG A 30 -11.15 -9.21 0.86
C ARG A 30 -10.00 -9.38 -0.14
N ARG A 31 -8.76 -9.06 0.27
CA ARG A 31 -7.55 -9.09 -0.58
C ARG A 31 -7.73 -8.24 -1.83
N GLU A 32 -8.13 -7.00 -1.59
CA GLU A 32 -8.43 -6.03 -2.63
C GLU A 32 -7.60 -4.76 -2.41
N ILE A 33 -7.26 -4.09 -3.51
CA ILE A 33 -6.64 -2.77 -3.50
C ILE A 33 -7.53 -1.83 -4.27
N ILE A 34 -7.91 -0.72 -3.64
CA ILE A 34 -8.69 0.34 -4.24
C ILE A 34 -7.72 1.34 -4.87
N ILE A 35 -7.72 1.41 -6.20
CA ILE A 35 -6.95 2.40 -6.94
C ILE A 35 -7.85 3.62 -7.13
N ARG A 36 -7.53 4.69 -6.41
CA ARG A 36 -8.21 5.99 -6.55
C ARG A 36 -7.65 6.78 -7.73
N ASP A 37 -8.49 7.63 -8.32
CA ASP A 37 -8.12 8.51 -9.44
C ASP A 37 -7.58 7.74 -10.67
N GLY A 38 -8.20 6.60 -10.98
CA GLY A 38 -7.94 5.87 -12.21
C GLY A 38 -8.29 6.69 -13.46
N LYS A 39 -7.92 6.17 -14.64
CA LYS A 39 -8.21 6.83 -15.93
C LYS A 39 -9.70 7.20 -16.02
N GLY A 40 -9.98 8.50 -16.23
CA GLY A 40 -11.35 9.02 -16.27
C GLY A 40 -11.95 9.38 -14.90
N ALA A 41 -11.11 9.57 -13.88
CA ALA A 41 -11.52 9.90 -12.50
C ALA A 41 -12.46 8.85 -11.89
N LYS A 42 -12.26 7.58 -12.27
CA LYS A 42 -13.01 6.45 -11.71
C LYS A 42 -12.09 5.60 -10.86
N ASP A 43 -12.59 5.26 -9.68
CA ASP A 43 -11.96 4.29 -8.81
C ASP A 43 -12.12 2.90 -9.43
N ARG A 44 -11.10 2.06 -9.25
CA ARG A 44 -11.14 0.65 -9.64
C ARG A 44 -10.57 -0.22 -8.54
N VAL A 45 -11.02 -1.46 -8.48
CA VAL A 45 -10.50 -2.46 -7.55
C VAL A 45 -9.60 -3.42 -8.30
N THR A 46 -8.46 -3.78 -7.71
CA THR A 46 -7.58 -4.84 -8.19
C THR A 46 -7.32 -5.86 -7.07
N VAL A 47 -6.90 -7.06 -7.43
CA VAL A 47 -6.64 -8.15 -6.48
C VAL A 47 -5.29 -7.91 -5.80
N LEU A 48 -5.21 -8.13 -4.50
CA LEU A 48 -3.97 -8.18 -3.73
C LEU A 48 -3.39 -9.61 -3.80
N PRO A 49 -2.24 -9.81 -4.47
CA PRO A 49 -1.55 -11.10 -4.48
C PRO A 49 -1.17 -11.57 -3.07
N GLU A 50 -1.37 -12.86 -2.78
CA GLU A 50 -1.07 -13.45 -1.47
C GLU A 50 0.41 -13.34 -1.08
N ASN A 51 1.31 -13.47 -2.06
CA ASN A 51 2.76 -13.45 -1.85
C ASN A 51 3.29 -12.10 -1.31
N ILE A 52 2.56 -11.01 -1.50
CA ILE A 52 2.95 -9.68 -0.99
C ILE A 52 2.22 -9.29 0.30
N LEU A 53 1.25 -10.08 0.75
CA LEU A 53 0.40 -9.77 1.90
C LEU A 53 1.23 -9.68 3.20
N LEU A 54 2.08 -10.68 3.45
CA LEU A 54 3.00 -10.70 4.60
C LEU A 54 4.08 -9.60 4.52
N PRO A 55 4.81 -9.45 3.39
CA PRO A 55 5.75 -8.33 3.21
C PRO A 55 5.12 -6.95 3.41
N LEU A 56 3.89 -6.74 2.93
CA LEU A 56 3.18 -5.47 3.04
C LEU A 56 2.82 -5.16 4.50
N LYS A 57 2.33 -6.15 5.26
CA LYS A 57 2.08 -5.99 6.70
C LYS A 57 3.35 -5.62 7.48
N LYS A 58 4.47 -6.30 7.20
CA LYS A 58 5.77 -5.97 7.83
C LYS A 58 6.21 -4.55 7.50
N GLN A 59 6.04 -4.11 6.25
CA GLN A 59 6.36 -2.74 5.85
C GLN A 59 5.49 -1.73 6.60
N MET A 60 4.20 -2.02 6.79
CA MET A 60 3.30 -1.17 7.57
C MET A 60 3.69 -1.07 9.04
N GLU A 61 4.05 -2.19 9.68
CA GLU A 61 4.54 -2.20 11.06
C GLU A 61 5.79 -1.35 11.21
N LYS A 62 6.75 -1.48 10.28
CA LYS A 62 7.96 -0.66 10.28
C LYS A 62 7.66 0.84 10.18
N VAL A 63 6.75 1.23 9.28
CA VAL A 63 6.34 2.64 9.12
C VAL A 63 5.59 3.14 10.35
N LYS A 64 4.77 2.29 10.98
CA LYS A 64 4.07 2.62 12.23
C LYS A 64 5.05 2.85 13.38
N LEU A 65 6.05 1.98 13.55
CA LEU A 65 7.09 2.14 14.56
C LEU A 65 7.90 3.42 14.37
N LEU A 66 8.26 3.75 13.13
CA LEU A 66 8.91 5.04 12.82
C LEU A 66 8.01 6.23 13.21
N HIS A 67 6.73 6.19 12.84
CA HIS A 67 5.76 7.24 13.17
C HIS A 67 5.55 7.40 14.68
N ASP A 68 5.49 6.30 15.42
CA ASP A 68 5.34 6.31 16.87
C ASP A 68 6.63 6.84 17.54
N THR A 69 7.80 6.51 17.00
CA THR A 69 9.10 7.04 17.47
C THR A 69 9.20 8.55 17.24
N ASP A 70 8.79 9.03 16.06
CA ASP A 70 8.81 10.47 15.73
C ASP A 70 7.84 11.28 16.63
N LYS A 71 6.70 10.68 17.01
CA LYS A 71 5.76 11.30 17.97
C LYS A 71 6.36 11.45 19.37
N ASP A 72 7.08 10.44 19.85
CA ASP A 72 7.73 10.48 21.15
C ASP A 72 8.92 11.46 21.17
N VAL A 73 9.64 11.60 20.06
CA VAL A 73 10.73 12.56 19.92
C VAL A 73 10.23 14.01 19.88
N ASN A 74 9.08 14.28 19.28
CA ASN A 74 8.54 15.65 19.15
C ASN A 74 7.74 16.11 20.38
N THR A 75 7.65 15.30 21.43
CA THR A 75 6.97 15.62 22.70
C THR A 75 7.96 15.95 23.83
N ARG A 76 9.26 16.15 23.52
CA ARG A 76 10.29 16.58 24.48
C ARG A 76 10.97 17.88 24.07
#